data_AF-A0A517TQC2-F1
#
_entry.id   AF-A0A517TQC2-F1
#
_cell.length_a   1.000
_cell.length_b   1.000
_cell.length_c   1.000
_cell.angle_alpha   90.00
_cell.angle_beta   90.00
_cell.angle_gamma   90.00
#
_symmetry.space_group_name_H-M   'P 1'
#
loop_
_entity.id
_entity.type
_entity.pdbx_description
1 polymer ?
#
loop_
_entity_poly.entity_id
_entity_poly.type
_entity_poly.pdbx_seq_one_letter_code
_entity_poly.pdbx_strand_id
1 'polypeptide(L)'
;MNFDQLGQSWRDENQTVSAEEHLEHHVKTTRSVERFTGSIFRRDLIESLVCLYLIYTFGSMLFNKGLIASTALPSVFVFGVVVNVLGSVYVCYRLNRARMSTPQPKVDAPMREYVETELTRVEKQMALLRSVHLWYLGPFYVGVNAMFLSYDGFCIEFVIAAAAVTALYAFIYAMNRHAESTSMRLIRDELTWMRDQLDEKEGTPPASYDPVAAGKETLRFVLRWFLILITVGVGGALLGWWLDVDYPKRSPFDAVRWHENQPEVRLNDEWFRLVSIDGVTADEIVEYCDWTYFQKSRKRFEEDLVEVLTHMGHEPDEAVTLVVSPLDGDEPVTLQNVPMSEKKRWRIKNAARLREEKTEAD
;
A
#
# COMPACT_ATOMS: atom_id res chain seq x y z
N MET A 1 -4.33 28.36 -27.73
CA MET A 1 -5.02 29.64 -28.04
C MET A 1 -4.63 30.15 -29.43
N ASN A 2 -5.56 30.68 -30.24
CA ASN A 2 -5.22 31.39 -31.48
C ASN A 2 -5.16 32.90 -31.20
N PHE A 3 -4.02 33.56 -31.45
CA PHE A 3 -3.79 34.97 -31.08
C PHE A 3 -4.71 35.94 -31.84
N ASP A 4 -5.30 35.49 -32.95
CA ASP A 4 -6.35 36.21 -33.68
C ASP A 4 -7.60 36.48 -32.82
N GLN A 5 -7.80 35.69 -31.75
CA GLN A 5 -8.93 35.79 -30.82
C GLN A 5 -8.67 36.73 -29.64
N LEU A 6 -7.46 37.27 -29.49
CA LEU A 6 -7.16 38.25 -28.44
C LEU A 6 -7.84 39.58 -28.79
N GLY A 7 -8.64 40.08 -27.83
CA GLY A 7 -9.39 41.33 -27.95
C GLY A 7 -8.50 42.54 -28.19
N GLN A 8 -9.08 43.61 -28.77
CA GLN A 8 -8.37 44.87 -29.07
C GLN A 8 -7.65 45.46 -27.84
N SER A 9 -8.27 45.38 -26.66
CA SER A 9 -7.68 45.84 -25.39
C SER A 9 -6.32 45.22 -25.08
N TRP A 10 -6.11 43.94 -25.41
CA TRP A 10 -4.84 43.25 -25.20
C TRP A 10 -3.74 43.75 -26.15
N ARG A 11 -4.11 44.09 -27.39
CA ARG A 11 -3.15 44.58 -28.40
C ARG A 11 -2.74 46.02 -28.12
N ASP A 12 -3.68 46.83 -27.66
CA ASP A 12 -3.45 48.25 -27.37
C ASP A 12 -2.56 48.45 -26.12
N GLU A 13 -2.68 47.58 -25.11
CA GLU A 13 -1.87 47.64 -23.89
C GLU A 13 -0.41 47.17 -24.08
N ASN A 14 -0.13 46.34 -25.11
CA ASN A 14 1.18 45.69 -25.32
C ASN A 14 1.96 46.23 -26.55
N GLN A 15 1.56 47.37 -27.13
CA GLN A 15 2.21 47.95 -28.31
C GLN A 15 3.60 48.59 -28.06
N THR A 16 3.99 48.82 -26.79
CA THR A 16 5.09 49.73 -26.43
C THR A 16 6.44 49.07 -26.11
N VAL A 17 6.49 47.73 -25.99
CA VAL A 17 7.72 46.97 -25.71
C VAL A 17 8.16 46.27 -27.00
N SER A 18 9.47 46.02 -27.21
CA SER A 18 10.02 45.28 -28.36
C SER A 18 9.22 43.97 -28.57
N ALA A 19 8.23 44.05 -29.45
CA ALA A 19 7.04 43.21 -29.33
C ALA A 19 7.31 41.77 -29.76
N GLU A 20 8.35 41.54 -30.56
CA GLU A 20 8.58 40.26 -31.22
C GLU A 20 9.22 39.22 -30.28
N GLU A 21 10.30 39.56 -29.56
CA GLU A 21 10.95 38.64 -28.61
C GLU A 21 10.07 38.36 -27.38
N HIS A 22 9.37 39.38 -26.87
CA HIS A 22 8.44 39.21 -25.75
C HIS A 22 7.22 38.37 -26.16
N LEU A 23 6.66 38.58 -27.36
CA LEU A 23 5.54 37.78 -27.87
C LEU A 23 5.93 36.31 -28.04
N GLU A 24 7.11 36.01 -28.56
CA GLU A 24 7.59 34.63 -28.68
C GLU A 24 7.70 33.96 -27.31
N HIS A 25 8.25 34.66 -26.32
CA HIS A 25 8.34 34.15 -24.95
C HIS A 25 6.96 33.92 -24.32
N HIS A 26 6.01 34.84 -24.52
CA HIS A 26 4.62 34.68 -24.08
C HIS A 26 3.93 33.48 -24.72
N VAL A 27 4.04 33.32 -26.05
CA VAL A 27 3.47 32.16 -26.78
C VAL A 27 4.03 30.85 -26.21
N LYS A 28 5.33 30.82 -25.92
CA LYS A 28 6.01 29.64 -25.38
C LYS A 28 5.50 29.28 -23.98
N THR A 29 5.38 30.24 -23.07
CA THR A 29 4.90 29.99 -21.70
C THR A 29 3.43 29.64 -21.68
N THR A 30 2.57 30.32 -22.45
CA THR A 30 1.13 29.98 -22.53
C THR A 30 0.92 28.56 -23.05
N ARG A 31 1.65 28.15 -24.10
CA ARG A 31 1.62 26.76 -24.59
C ARG A 31 2.11 25.76 -23.54
N SER A 32 3.09 26.13 -22.72
CA SER A 32 3.60 25.28 -21.65
C SER A 32 2.58 25.11 -20.53
N VAL A 33 1.88 26.20 -20.16
CA VAL A 33 0.77 26.21 -19.20
C VAL A 33 -0.43 25.40 -19.71
N GLU A 34 -0.79 25.51 -21.00
CA GLU A 34 -1.86 24.71 -21.61
C GLU A 34 -1.54 23.20 -21.55
N ARG A 35 -0.33 22.80 -21.92
CA ARG A 35 0.12 21.39 -21.83
C ARG A 35 0.11 20.88 -20.39
N PHE A 36 0.59 21.71 -19.46
CA PHE A 36 0.57 21.40 -18.04
C PHE A 36 -0.85 21.20 -17.52
N THR A 37 -1.78 22.08 -17.89
CA THR A 37 -3.21 21.98 -17.57
C THR A 37 -3.82 20.68 -18.10
N GLY A 38 -3.56 20.33 -19.36
CA GLY A 38 -4.05 19.08 -19.96
C GLY A 38 -3.51 17.84 -19.24
N SER A 39 -2.24 17.87 -18.84
CA SER A 39 -1.62 16.79 -18.06
C SER A 39 -2.26 16.62 -16.68
N ILE A 40 -2.53 17.72 -15.97
CA ILE A 40 -3.22 17.69 -14.67
C ILE A 40 -4.62 17.11 -14.83
N PHE A 41 -5.38 17.58 -15.83
CA PHE A 41 -6.75 17.10 -16.03
C PHE A 41 -6.80 15.59 -16.29
N ARG A 42 -5.92 15.09 -17.17
CA ARG A 42 -5.83 13.65 -17.46
C ARG A 42 -5.46 12.84 -16.21
N ARG A 43 -4.51 13.32 -15.41
CA ARG A 43 -4.13 12.69 -14.14
C ARG A 43 -5.32 12.62 -13.18
N ASP A 44 -5.95 13.76 -12.92
CA ASP A 44 -7.06 13.84 -11.96
C ASP A 44 -8.26 12.97 -12.38
N LEU A 45 -8.50 12.81 -13.69
CA LEU A 45 -9.50 11.89 -14.23
C LEU A 45 -9.14 10.43 -13.92
N ILE A 46 -7.91 10.01 -14.24
CA ILE A 46 -7.44 8.65 -13.96
C ILE A 46 -7.49 8.38 -12.44
N GLU A 47 -7.03 9.31 -11.61
CA GLU A 47 -7.08 9.17 -10.15
C GLU A 47 -8.52 9.03 -9.65
N SER A 48 -9.47 9.79 -10.20
CA SER A 48 -10.89 9.67 -9.85
C SER A 48 -11.45 8.29 -10.22
N LEU A 49 -11.12 7.79 -11.42
CA LEU A 49 -11.53 6.44 -11.87
C LEU A 49 -10.91 5.34 -11.01
N VAL A 50 -9.62 5.46 -10.66
CA VAL A 50 -8.94 4.53 -9.77
C VAL A 50 -9.58 4.55 -8.38
N CYS A 51 -9.91 5.71 -7.82
CA CYS A 51 -10.59 5.78 -6.54
C CYS A 51 -11.98 5.11 -6.57
N LEU A 52 -12.76 5.32 -7.63
CA LEU A 52 -14.04 4.63 -7.79
C LEU A 52 -13.87 3.10 -7.87
N TYR A 53 -12.84 2.64 -8.59
CA TYR A 53 -12.49 1.23 -8.65
C TYR A 53 -12.09 0.69 -7.27
N LEU A 54 -11.24 1.39 -6.52
CA LEU A 54 -10.83 0.98 -5.17
C LEU A 54 -12.03 0.95 -4.21
N ILE A 55 -12.92 1.94 -4.26
CA ILE A 55 -14.17 1.96 -3.47
C ILE A 55 -15.02 0.73 -3.80
N TYR A 56 -15.16 0.40 -5.09
CA TYR A 56 -15.92 -0.78 -5.50
C TYR A 56 -15.23 -2.08 -5.06
N THR A 57 -13.93 -2.24 -5.27
CA THR A 57 -13.20 -3.47 -4.94
C THR A 57 -13.17 -3.70 -3.43
N PHE A 58 -12.73 -2.72 -2.64
CA PHE A 58 -12.70 -2.84 -1.17
C PHE A 58 -14.10 -2.82 -0.55
N GLY A 59 -15.02 -2.04 -1.11
CA GLY A 59 -16.42 -2.02 -0.69
C GLY A 59 -17.09 -3.38 -0.93
N SER A 60 -16.91 -3.96 -2.12
CA SER A 60 -17.46 -5.29 -2.43
C SER A 60 -16.87 -6.37 -1.52
N MET A 61 -15.61 -6.27 -1.08
CA MET A 61 -15.07 -7.19 -0.07
C MET A 61 -15.92 -7.15 1.21
N LEU A 62 -16.36 -5.98 1.69
CA LEU A 62 -17.23 -5.88 2.86
C LEU A 62 -18.58 -6.59 2.69
N PHE A 63 -19.08 -6.74 1.46
CA PHE A 63 -20.41 -7.31 1.17
C PHE A 63 -20.40 -8.75 0.64
N ASN A 64 -19.42 -9.13 -0.20
CA ASN A 64 -19.42 -10.39 -0.95
C ASN A 64 -19.12 -11.66 -0.12
N LYS A 65 -18.94 -11.55 1.20
CA LYS A 65 -18.73 -12.72 2.08
C LYS A 65 -19.49 -12.64 3.40
N GLY A 66 -20.51 -11.78 3.51
CA GLY A 66 -21.10 -11.48 4.81
C GLY A 66 -20.03 -10.95 5.76
N LEU A 67 -19.14 -10.08 5.29
CA LEU A 67 -17.94 -9.63 6.02
C LEU A 67 -18.28 -8.77 7.26
N ILE A 68 -19.49 -8.20 7.27
CA ILE A 68 -20.11 -7.50 8.42
C ILE A 68 -20.89 -8.49 9.31
N ALA A 69 -21.29 -9.66 8.79
CA ALA A 69 -22.14 -10.64 9.46
C ALA A 69 -21.37 -11.87 10.00
N SER A 70 -20.18 -12.16 9.48
CA SER A 70 -19.31 -13.24 9.91
C SER A 70 -18.31 -12.69 10.93
N THR A 71 -18.40 -13.18 12.17
CA THR A 71 -17.43 -12.97 13.26
C THR A 71 -16.04 -13.56 12.99
N ALA A 72 -15.73 -13.89 11.73
CA ALA A 72 -14.62 -14.78 11.36
C ALA A 72 -13.37 -14.06 10.83
N LEU A 73 -13.42 -12.77 10.48
CA LEU A 73 -12.22 -12.02 10.11
C LEU A 73 -11.72 -11.17 11.27
N PRO A 74 -10.38 -11.07 11.48
CA PRO A 74 -9.82 -10.23 12.52
C PRO A 74 -10.24 -8.77 12.30
N SER A 75 -10.63 -8.08 13.37
CA SER A 75 -11.08 -6.68 13.35
C SER A 75 -10.10 -5.74 12.63
N VAL A 76 -8.81 -6.10 12.59
CA VAL A 76 -7.73 -5.38 11.92
C VAL A 76 -7.88 -5.39 10.38
N PHE A 77 -8.33 -6.50 9.77
CA PHE A 77 -8.58 -6.55 8.34
C PHE A 77 -9.70 -5.60 7.92
N VAL A 78 -10.83 -5.65 8.65
CA VAL A 78 -11.99 -4.79 8.41
C VAL A 78 -11.60 -3.33 8.56
N PHE A 79 -10.83 -3.00 9.61
CA PHE A 79 -10.27 -1.67 9.79
C PHE A 79 -9.45 -1.24 8.57
N GLY A 80 -8.54 -2.08 8.07
CA GLY A 80 -7.73 -1.78 6.90
C GLY A 80 -8.56 -1.50 5.64
N VAL A 81 -9.59 -2.32 5.39
CA VAL A 81 -10.52 -2.14 4.27
C VAL A 81 -11.30 -0.82 4.40
N VAL A 82 -11.85 -0.53 5.58
CA VAL A 82 -12.60 0.71 5.83
C VAL A 82 -11.71 1.95 5.65
N VAL A 83 -10.49 1.92 6.17
CA VAL A 83 -9.51 3.00 6.00
C VAL A 83 -9.20 3.24 4.52
N ASN A 84 -9.04 2.19 3.72
CA ASN A 84 -8.79 2.31 2.27
C ASN A 84 -10.00 2.90 1.52
N VAL A 85 -11.23 2.50 1.88
CA VAL A 85 -12.46 3.07 1.28
C VAL A 85 -12.59 4.55 1.64
N LEU A 86 -12.46 4.90 2.94
CA LEU A 86 -12.52 6.28 3.40
C LEU A 86 -11.39 7.13 2.81
N GLY A 87 -10.19 6.58 2.68
CA GLY A 87 -9.05 7.19 2.01
C GLY A 87 -9.37 7.53 0.55
N SER A 88 -9.95 6.59 -0.19
CA SER A 88 -10.36 6.78 -1.58
C SER A 88 -11.43 7.87 -1.72
N VAL A 89 -12.45 7.87 -0.85
CA VAL A 89 -13.47 8.93 -0.80
C VAL A 89 -12.84 10.28 -0.49
N TYR A 90 -11.93 10.34 0.48
CA TYR A 90 -11.23 11.56 0.87
C TYR A 90 -10.35 12.12 -0.25
N VAL A 91 -9.62 11.26 -0.98
CA VAL A 91 -8.85 11.64 -2.17
C VAL A 91 -9.75 12.23 -3.24
N CYS A 92 -10.86 11.56 -3.60
CA CYS A 92 -11.86 12.08 -4.54
C CYS A 92 -12.40 13.46 -4.11
N TYR A 93 -12.79 13.58 -2.85
CA TYR A 93 -13.28 14.83 -2.27
C TYR A 93 -12.22 15.93 -2.37
N ARG A 94 -10.98 15.65 -2.00
CA ARG A 94 -9.90 16.64 -1.98
C ARG A 94 -9.52 17.09 -3.40
N LEU A 95 -9.46 16.17 -4.37
CA LEU A 95 -9.22 16.49 -5.78
C LEU A 95 -10.38 17.32 -6.36
N ASN A 96 -11.62 16.99 -6.02
CA ASN A 96 -12.77 17.77 -6.46
C ASN A 96 -12.78 19.17 -5.84
N ARG A 97 -12.50 19.27 -4.53
CA ARG A 97 -12.38 20.56 -3.82
C ARG A 97 -11.24 21.41 -4.38
N ALA A 98 -10.09 20.81 -4.67
CA ALA A 98 -8.98 21.50 -5.31
C ALA A 98 -9.38 22.07 -6.68
N ARG A 99 -10.10 21.29 -7.49
CA ARG A 99 -10.62 21.74 -8.79
C ARG A 99 -11.62 22.89 -8.65
N MET A 100 -12.60 22.77 -7.76
CA MET A 100 -13.62 23.81 -7.56
C MET A 100 -13.08 25.11 -6.94
N SER A 101 -11.98 25.05 -6.18
CA SER A 101 -11.39 26.22 -5.50
C SER A 101 -10.24 26.88 -6.28
N THR A 102 -9.88 26.35 -7.44
CA THR A 102 -8.84 26.94 -8.30
C THR A 102 -9.52 27.86 -9.32
N PRO A 103 -9.22 29.17 -9.32
CA PRO A 103 -9.76 30.08 -10.33
C PRO A 103 -9.27 29.64 -11.72
N GLN A 104 -10.14 29.68 -12.71
CA GLN A 104 -9.75 29.51 -14.11
C GLN A 104 -9.48 30.90 -14.69
N PRO A 105 -8.36 31.11 -15.39
CA PRO A 105 -8.12 32.37 -16.05
C PRO A 105 -9.18 32.57 -17.14
N LYS A 106 -9.76 33.76 -17.17
CA LYS A 106 -10.64 34.14 -18.28
C LYS A 106 -9.76 34.45 -19.50
N VAL A 107 -10.18 33.98 -20.67
CA VAL A 107 -9.42 34.09 -21.92
C VAL A 107 -9.31 35.56 -22.40
N ASP A 108 -10.25 36.39 -21.96
CA ASP A 108 -10.38 37.82 -22.24
C ASP A 108 -9.85 38.73 -21.12
N ALA A 109 -9.28 38.17 -20.05
CA ALA A 109 -8.72 38.96 -18.97
C ALA A 109 -7.46 39.74 -19.41
N PRO A 110 -7.20 40.93 -18.83
CA PRO A 110 -5.93 41.62 -18.98
C PRO A 110 -4.75 40.70 -18.65
N MET A 111 -3.62 40.85 -19.35
CA MET A 111 -2.48 39.92 -19.25
C MET A 111 -1.97 39.78 -17.82
N ARG A 112 -1.98 40.87 -17.05
CA ARG A 112 -1.62 40.89 -15.63
C ARG A 112 -2.52 39.98 -14.79
N GLU A 113 -3.83 40.09 -14.95
CA GLU A 113 -4.81 39.26 -14.24
C GLU A 113 -4.69 37.78 -14.64
N TYR A 114 -4.44 37.50 -15.92
CA TYR A 114 -4.17 36.15 -16.42
C TYR A 114 -2.97 35.51 -15.74
N VAL A 115 -1.82 36.21 -15.71
CA VAL A 115 -0.57 35.72 -15.11
C VAL A 115 -0.72 35.50 -13.59
N GLU A 116 -1.34 36.44 -12.87
CA GLU A 116 -1.60 36.30 -11.43
C GLU A 116 -2.49 35.09 -11.11
N THR A 117 -3.49 34.84 -11.95
CA THR A 117 -4.40 33.70 -11.80
C THR A 117 -3.68 32.37 -12.02
N GLU A 118 -2.88 32.26 -13.09
CA GLU A 118 -2.10 31.05 -13.37
C GLU A 118 -0.99 30.82 -12.33
N LEU A 119 -0.35 31.88 -11.83
CA LEU A 119 0.62 31.77 -10.74
C LEU A 119 -0.03 31.18 -9.48
N THR A 120 -1.19 31.73 -9.08
CA THR A 120 -1.98 31.22 -7.94
C THR A 120 -2.36 29.75 -8.12
N ARG A 121 -2.69 29.36 -9.34
CA ARG A 121 -3.05 27.97 -9.70
C ARG A 121 -1.86 27.03 -9.58
N VAL A 122 -0.70 27.39 -10.11
CA VAL A 122 0.53 26.61 -10.01
C VAL A 122 0.95 26.46 -8.54
N GLU A 123 0.90 27.53 -7.75
CA GLU A 123 1.24 27.49 -6.32
C GLU A 123 0.31 26.57 -5.51
N LYS A 124 -1.01 26.60 -5.80
CA LYS A 124 -1.97 25.64 -5.21
C LYS A 124 -1.64 24.19 -5.57
N GLN A 125 -1.26 23.91 -6.83
CA GLN A 125 -0.86 22.56 -7.25
C GLN A 125 0.44 22.10 -6.58
N MET A 126 1.42 22.99 -6.43
CA MET A 126 2.66 22.70 -5.68
C MET A 126 2.35 22.37 -4.21
N ALA A 127 1.45 23.12 -3.56
CA ALA A 127 1.04 22.84 -2.19
C ALA A 127 0.34 21.47 -2.04
N LEU A 128 -0.46 21.07 -3.04
CA LEU A 128 -1.08 19.74 -3.07
C LEU A 128 -0.04 18.63 -3.19
N LEU A 129 0.93 18.77 -4.10
CA LEU A 129 2.02 17.79 -4.25
C LEU A 129 2.89 17.69 -2.99
N ARG A 130 3.21 18.81 -2.35
CA ARG A 130 4.01 18.84 -1.12
C ARG A 130 3.35 18.07 0.02
N SER A 131 2.02 18.10 0.09
CA SER A 131 1.25 17.42 1.15
C SER A 131 0.77 16.01 0.76
N VAL A 132 1.11 15.49 -0.43
CA VAL A 132 0.62 14.21 -0.98
C VAL A 132 0.80 13.03 -0.02
N HIS A 133 1.88 13.04 0.76
CA HIS A 133 2.17 12.00 1.74
C HIS A 133 1.09 11.88 2.84
N LEU A 134 0.47 13.00 3.24
CA LEU A 134 -0.54 13.00 4.30
C LEU A 134 -1.93 12.64 3.78
N TRP A 135 -2.30 13.15 2.61
CA TRP A 135 -3.70 13.11 2.17
C TRP A 135 -4.01 12.05 1.14
N TYR A 136 -2.99 11.64 0.38
CA TYR A 136 -3.10 10.61 -0.63
C TYR A 136 -2.49 9.32 -0.10
N LEU A 137 -1.19 9.34 0.23
CA LEU A 137 -0.48 8.13 0.64
C LEU A 137 -0.88 7.66 2.04
N GLY A 138 -0.91 8.55 3.03
CA GLY A 138 -1.12 8.20 4.45
C GLY A 138 -2.28 7.20 4.70
N PRO A 139 -3.51 7.48 4.26
CA PRO A 139 -4.65 6.56 4.47
C PRO A 139 -4.39 5.16 3.88
N PHE A 140 -3.90 5.08 2.64
CA PHE A 140 -3.63 3.79 2.01
C PHE A 140 -2.46 3.05 2.65
N TYR A 141 -1.44 3.77 3.15
CA TYR A 141 -0.33 3.16 3.87
C TYR A 141 -0.84 2.41 5.10
N VAL A 142 -1.68 3.08 5.90
CA VAL A 142 -2.28 2.50 7.10
C VAL A 142 -3.20 1.35 6.74
N GLY A 143 -4.08 1.53 5.76
CA GLY A 143 -5.05 0.50 5.37
C GLY A 143 -4.39 -0.77 4.81
N VAL A 144 -3.41 -0.63 3.91
CA VAL A 144 -2.68 -1.77 3.32
C VAL A 144 -1.86 -2.53 4.36
N ASN A 145 -1.12 -1.84 5.24
CA ASN A 145 -0.34 -2.51 6.28
C ASN A 145 -1.24 -3.21 7.31
N ALA A 146 -2.39 -2.62 7.67
CA ALA A 146 -3.36 -3.28 8.54
C ALA A 146 -3.90 -4.58 7.92
N MET A 147 -4.15 -4.59 6.61
CA MET A 147 -4.58 -5.80 5.91
C MET A 147 -3.50 -6.90 5.90
N PHE A 148 -2.24 -6.54 5.60
CA PHE A 148 -1.13 -7.51 5.65
C PHE A 148 -0.92 -8.06 7.06
N LEU A 149 -0.91 -7.18 8.07
CA LEU A 149 -0.80 -7.57 9.46
C LEU A 149 -1.91 -8.55 9.86
N SER A 150 -3.13 -8.32 9.39
CA SER A 150 -4.25 -9.21 9.72
C SER A 150 -4.18 -10.58 9.06
N TYR A 151 -3.48 -10.72 7.94
CA TYR A 151 -3.40 -11.98 7.19
C TYR A 151 -2.21 -12.84 7.64
N ASP A 152 -1.06 -12.22 7.82
CA ASP A 152 0.20 -12.90 8.13
C ASP A 152 0.58 -12.83 9.61
N GLY A 153 0.12 -11.79 10.32
CA GLY A 153 0.48 -11.53 11.69
C GLY A 153 1.81 -10.80 11.87
N PHE A 154 2.40 -10.91 13.07
CA PHE A 154 3.68 -10.27 13.40
C PHE A 154 4.87 -11.15 12.99
N CYS A 155 4.83 -11.68 11.77
CA CYS A 155 5.87 -12.55 11.24
C CYS A 155 6.83 -11.79 10.29
N ILE A 156 7.89 -12.49 9.87
CA ILE A 156 8.89 -11.92 8.96
C ILE A 156 8.30 -11.56 7.60
N GLU A 157 7.30 -12.32 7.12
CA GLU A 157 6.61 -12.05 5.87
C GLU A 157 5.88 -10.69 5.92
N PHE A 158 5.24 -10.37 7.06
CA PHE A 158 4.66 -9.04 7.27
C PHE A 158 5.72 -7.94 7.25
N VAL A 159 6.87 -8.15 7.91
CA VAL A 159 7.97 -7.17 7.92
C VAL A 159 8.49 -6.91 6.50
N ILE A 160 8.68 -7.96 5.70
CA ILE A 160 9.12 -7.86 4.31
C ILE A 160 8.07 -7.12 3.46
N ALA A 161 6.78 -7.47 3.60
CA ALA A 161 5.69 -6.81 2.89
C ALA A 161 5.58 -5.32 3.28
N ALA A 162 5.64 -5.00 4.56
CA ALA A 162 5.60 -3.63 5.08
C ALA A 162 6.80 -2.80 4.58
N ALA A 163 8.00 -3.40 4.53
CA ALA A 163 9.19 -2.75 3.97
C ALA A 163 9.04 -2.47 2.47
N ALA A 164 8.50 -3.42 1.71
CA ALA A 164 8.23 -3.25 0.28
C ALA A 164 7.19 -2.14 0.02
N VAL A 165 6.10 -2.11 0.79
CA VAL A 165 5.09 -1.03 0.75
C VAL A 165 5.74 0.31 1.09
N THR A 166 6.55 0.37 2.14
CA THR A 166 7.27 1.60 2.54
C THR A 166 8.18 2.11 1.43
N ALA A 167 8.95 1.23 0.79
CA ALA A 167 9.82 1.60 -0.32
C ALA A 167 9.04 2.12 -1.53
N LEU A 168 7.93 1.46 -1.89
CA LEU A 168 7.03 1.93 -2.94
C LEU A 168 6.45 3.32 -2.63
N TYR A 169 6.07 3.56 -1.38
CA TYR A 169 5.54 4.84 -0.94
C TYR A 169 6.59 5.95 -0.95
N ALA A 170 7.81 5.64 -0.50
CA ALA A 170 8.95 6.54 -0.59
C ALA A 170 9.24 6.91 -2.06
N PHE A 171 9.16 5.94 -2.98
CA PHE A 171 9.30 6.19 -4.41
C PHE A 171 8.21 7.12 -4.95
N ILE A 172 6.94 6.86 -4.66
CA ILE A 172 5.83 7.72 -5.11
C ILE A 172 5.98 9.13 -4.54
N TYR A 173 6.33 9.26 -3.26
CA TYR A 173 6.60 10.56 -2.65
C TYR A 173 7.76 11.28 -3.32
N ALA A 174 8.86 10.59 -3.59
CA ALA A 174 10.03 11.15 -4.25
C ALA A 174 9.71 11.60 -5.69
N MET A 175 8.90 10.84 -6.44
CA MET A 175 8.40 11.26 -7.75
C MET A 175 7.59 12.57 -7.68
N ASN A 176 6.67 12.68 -6.70
CA ASN A 176 5.86 13.87 -6.51
C ASN A 176 6.73 15.09 -6.16
N ARG A 177 7.73 14.92 -5.29
CA ARG A 177 8.69 15.98 -4.95
C ARG A 177 9.60 16.36 -6.12
N HIS A 178 10.01 15.39 -6.93
CA HIS A 178 10.78 15.66 -8.14
C HIS A 178 9.96 16.50 -9.13
N ALA A 179 8.72 16.11 -9.41
CA ALA A 179 7.82 16.84 -10.31
C ALA A 179 7.54 18.29 -9.87
N GLU A 180 7.41 18.51 -8.55
CA GLU A 180 7.30 19.86 -7.98
C GLU A 180 8.58 20.69 -8.23
N SER A 181 9.75 20.08 -8.04
CA SER A 181 11.04 20.77 -8.12
C SER A 181 11.48 21.12 -9.54
N THR A 182 11.10 20.33 -10.55
CA THR A 182 11.52 20.52 -11.94
C THR A 182 10.46 21.27 -12.74
N SER A 183 9.31 20.67 -13.02
CA SER A 183 8.32 21.27 -13.92
C SER A 183 7.58 22.45 -13.30
N MET A 184 7.06 22.30 -12.09
CA MET A 184 6.18 23.34 -11.51
C MET A 184 6.94 24.58 -11.05
N ARG A 185 8.14 24.40 -10.49
CA ARG A 185 8.99 25.53 -10.09
C ARG A 185 9.43 26.37 -11.28
N LEU A 186 9.84 25.74 -12.38
CA LEU A 186 10.24 26.47 -13.59
C LEU A 186 9.07 27.29 -14.18
N ILE A 187 7.88 26.70 -14.26
CA ILE A 187 6.68 27.42 -14.72
C ILE A 187 6.32 28.59 -13.79
N ARG A 188 6.41 28.38 -12.47
CA ARG A 188 6.18 29.44 -11.48
C ARG A 188 7.16 30.59 -11.65
N ASP A 189 8.45 30.29 -11.83
CA ASP A 189 9.49 31.30 -11.97
C ASP A 189 9.31 32.08 -13.29
N GLU A 190 8.94 31.40 -14.40
CA GLU A 190 8.57 32.06 -15.66
C GLU A 190 7.36 33.01 -15.49
N LEU A 191 6.29 32.56 -14.85
CA LEU A 191 5.09 33.39 -14.59
C LEU A 191 5.41 34.57 -13.67
N THR A 192 6.27 34.37 -12.67
CA THR A 192 6.72 35.44 -11.76
C THR A 192 7.51 36.51 -12.52
N TRP A 193 8.42 36.07 -13.40
CA TRP A 193 9.18 36.98 -14.26
C TRP A 193 8.28 37.75 -15.22
N MET A 194 7.28 37.10 -15.84
CA MET A 194 6.30 37.79 -16.70
C MET A 194 5.51 38.86 -15.94
N ARG A 195 5.07 38.56 -14.71
CA ARG A 195 4.41 39.54 -13.86
C ARG A 195 5.33 40.73 -13.56
N ASP A 196 6.59 40.46 -13.24
CA ASP A 196 7.54 41.52 -12.89
C ASP A 196 7.90 42.41 -14.11
N GLN A 197 7.96 41.84 -15.32
CA GLN A 197 8.09 42.61 -16.55
C GLN A 197 6.89 43.53 -16.81
N LEU A 198 5.66 43.05 -16.55
CA LEU A 198 4.44 43.87 -16.67
C LEU A 198 4.40 45.01 -15.64
N ASP A 199 5.10 44.87 -14.51
CA ASP A 199 5.30 45.93 -13.51
C ASP A 199 6.53 46.82 -13.83
N GLU A 200 7.10 46.72 -15.04
CA GLU A 200 8.29 47.45 -15.51
C GLU A 200 9.54 47.24 -14.62
N LYS A 201 9.64 46.11 -13.92
CA LYS A 201 10.82 45.78 -13.11
C LYS A 201 11.90 45.15 -13.98
N GLU A 202 13.12 45.68 -13.91
CA GLU A 202 14.28 45.06 -14.58
C GLU A 202 14.64 43.71 -13.94
N GLY A 203 14.80 42.68 -14.76
CA GLY A 203 15.16 41.35 -14.30
C GLY A 203 15.63 40.43 -15.43
N THR A 204 16.61 39.57 -15.14
CA THR A 204 17.08 38.55 -16.08
C THR A 204 16.04 37.44 -16.22
N PRO A 205 15.73 36.97 -17.45
CA PRO A 205 14.80 35.87 -17.65
C PRO A 205 15.29 34.59 -16.94
N PRO A 206 14.38 33.86 -16.27
CA PRO A 206 14.72 32.58 -15.68
C PRO A 206 15.06 31.55 -16.76
N ALA A 207 15.71 30.46 -16.36
CA ALA A 207 15.96 29.34 -17.27
C ALA A 207 14.61 28.82 -17.82
N SER A 208 14.45 28.85 -19.15
CA SER A 208 13.19 28.44 -19.76
C SER A 208 12.95 26.94 -19.58
N TYR A 209 11.72 26.56 -19.30
CA TYR A 209 11.29 25.17 -19.21
C TYR A 209 11.49 24.45 -20.55
N ASP A 210 12.41 23.47 -20.57
CA ASP A 210 12.55 22.52 -21.67
C ASP A 210 11.89 21.18 -21.29
N PRO A 211 10.72 20.85 -21.88
CA PRO A 211 10.02 19.61 -21.59
C PRO A 211 10.79 18.36 -22.01
N VAL A 212 11.67 18.44 -23.01
CA VAL A 212 12.44 17.29 -23.51
C VAL A 212 13.58 16.96 -22.54
N ALA A 213 14.33 17.96 -22.09
CA ALA A 213 15.35 17.79 -21.07
C ALA A 213 14.74 17.30 -19.74
N ALA A 214 13.62 17.90 -19.31
CA ALA A 214 12.90 17.49 -18.10
C ALA A 214 12.43 16.04 -18.17
N GLY A 215 11.95 15.58 -19.33
CA GLY A 215 11.55 14.19 -19.55
C GLY A 215 12.71 13.19 -19.40
N LYS A 216 13.90 13.52 -19.92
CA LYS A 216 15.11 12.67 -19.79
C LYS A 216 15.61 12.57 -18.36
N GLU A 217 15.60 13.68 -17.61
CA GLU A 217 15.95 13.68 -16.18
C GLU A 217 14.94 12.88 -15.35
N THR A 218 13.65 13.05 -15.63
CA THR A 218 12.57 12.28 -14.99
C THR A 218 12.74 10.78 -15.25
N LEU A 219 13.07 10.37 -16.48
CA LEU A 219 13.31 8.97 -16.81
C LEU A 219 14.51 8.40 -16.05
N ARG A 220 15.62 9.14 -15.97
CA ARG A 220 16.81 8.73 -15.19
C ARG A 220 16.49 8.61 -13.70
N PHE A 221 15.70 9.53 -13.16
CA PHE A 221 15.24 9.49 -11.79
C PHE A 221 14.37 8.24 -11.53
N VAL A 222 13.38 7.98 -12.39
CA VAL A 222 12.52 6.80 -12.30
C VAL A 222 13.33 5.52 -12.38
N LEU A 223 14.29 5.41 -13.31
CA LEU A 223 15.14 4.22 -13.44
C LEU A 223 15.95 3.95 -12.17
N ARG A 224 16.55 4.99 -11.57
CA ARG A 224 17.34 4.85 -10.33
C ARG A 224 16.48 4.34 -9.18
N TRP A 225 15.27 4.89 -9.01
CA TRP A 225 14.37 4.42 -7.96
C TRP A 225 13.80 3.04 -8.24
N PHE A 226 13.52 2.72 -9.50
CA PHE A 226 13.09 1.37 -9.88
C PHE A 226 14.15 0.33 -9.52
N LEU A 227 15.44 0.64 -9.73
CA LEU A 227 16.53 -0.21 -9.26
C LEU A 227 16.54 -0.35 -7.74
N ILE A 228 16.32 0.73 -6.98
CA ILE A 228 16.21 0.67 -5.51
C ILE A 228 15.05 -0.25 -5.09
N LEU A 229 13.88 -0.13 -5.73
CA LEU A 229 12.72 -0.99 -5.43
C LEU A 229 13.02 -2.46 -5.72
N ILE A 230 13.70 -2.76 -6.83
CA ILE A 230 14.15 -4.12 -7.15
C ILE A 230 15.13 -4.59 -6.07
N THR A 231 16.10 -3.78 -5.66
CA THR A 231 17.06 -4.15 -4.62
C THR A 231 16.37 -4.41 -3.29
N VAL A 232 15.37 -3.61 -2.90
CA VAL A 232 14.58 -3.85 -1.68
C VAL A 232 13.75 -5.13 -1.80
N GLY A 233 13.09 -5.36 -2.94
CA GLY A 233 12.28 -6.56 -3.15
C GLY A 233 13.12 -7.84 -3.17
N VAL A 234 14.20 -7.86 -3.96
CA VAL A 234 15.15 -8.98 -4.03
C VAL A 234 15.87 -9.16 -2.70
N GLY A 235 16.32 -8.08 -2.07
CA GLY A 235 16.96 -8.11 -0.77
C GLY A 235 16.05 -8.65 0.33
N GLY A 236 14.77 -8.27 0.33
CA GLY A 236 13.76 -8.81 1.24
C GLY A 236 13.52 -10.30 1.01
N ALA A 237 13.42 -10.74 -0.25
CA ALA A 237 13.29 -12.16 -0.58
C ALA A 237 14.52 -12.99 -0.18
N LEU A 238 15.72 -12.47 -0.44
CA LEU A 238 16.98 -13.10 -0.02
C LEU A 238 17.14 -13.11 1.50
N LEU A 239 16.73 -12.05 2.19
CA LEU A 239 16.73 -11.98 3.64
C LEU A 239 15.74 -12.99 4.23
N GLY A 240 14.54 -13.08 3.68
CA GLY A 240 13.55 -14.09 4.04
C GLY A 240 14.13 -15.49 3.87
N TRP A 241 14.75 -15.78 2.73
CA TRP A 241 15.43 -17.06 2.49
C TRP A 241 16.62 -17.31 3.44
N TRP A 242 17.40 -16.28 3.78
CA TRP A 242 18.54 -16.39 4.69
C TRP A 242 18.13 -16.58 6.16
N LEU A 243 17.00 -15.99 6.54
CA LEU A 243 16.40 -16.12 7.87
C LEU A 243 15.41 -17.29 7.95
N ASP A 244 15.16 -18.00 6.85
CA ASP A 244 14.33 -19.21 6.83
C ASP A 244 15.10 -20.31 7.56
N VAL A 245 14.92 -20.37 8.88
CA VAL A 245 15.43 -21.43 9.71
C VAL A 245 14.61 -22.67 9.40
N ASP A 246 15.24 -23.66 8.79
CA ASP A 246 14.55 -24.92 8.46
C ASP A 246 14.27 -25.70 9.74
N TYR A 247 13.03 -25.64 10.20
CA TYR A 247 12.57 -26.42 11.34
C TYR A 247 12.15 -27.82 10.89
N PRO A 248 12.51 -28.88 11.65
CA PRO A 248 12.07 -30.24 11.36
C PRO A 248 10.55 -30.32 11.18
N LYS A 249 10.09 -30.70 9.98
CA LYS A 249 8.66 -30.77 9.66
C LYS A 249 8.02 -32.08 10.13
N ARG A 250 7.98 -32.27 11.46
CA ARG A 250 7.52 -33.49 12.12
C ARG A 250 6.28 -33.24 13.00
N SER A 251 5.51 -34.29 13.26
CA SER A 251 4.36 -34.24 14.17
C SER A 251 4.24 -35.55 14.97
N PRO A 252 3.81 -35.50 16.24
CA PRO A 252 3.52 -36.70 17.03
C PRO A 252 2.14 -37.30 16.72
N PHE A 253 1.25 -36.59 16.02
CA PHE A 253 -0.16 -36.98 15.81
C PHE A 253 -0.41 -37.68 14.47
N ASP A 254 -1.34 -38.63 14.42
CA ASP A 254 -1.76 -39.28 13.16
C ASP A 254 -2.77 -38.45 12.37
N ALA A 255 -3.51 -37.58 13.05
CA ALA A 255 -4.44 -36.60 12.49
C ALA A 255 -4.73 -35.50 13.53
N VAL A 256 -5.16 -34.34 13.05
CA VAL A 256 -5.65 -33.24 13.89
C VAL A 256 -7.01 -32.80 13.35
N ARG A 257 -7.94 -32.52 14.27
CA ARG A 257 -9.21 -31.84 13.98
C ARG A 257 -9.48 -30.82 15.07
N TRP A 258 -10.33 -29.84 14.75
CA TRP A 258 -10.67 -28.77 15.67
C TRP A 258 -12.11 -28.90 16.11
N HIS A 259 -12.32 -28.85 17.42
CA HIS A 259 -13.64 -28.61 18.00
C HIS A 259 -13.59 -27.26 18.70
N GLU A 260 -14.36 -26.30 18.19
CA GLU A 260 -14.27 -24.89 18.60
C GLU A 260 -12.83 -24.33 18.44
N ASN A 261 -12.13 -24.04 19.54
CA ASN A 261 -10.72 -23.63 19.55
C ASN A 261 -9.79 -24.69 20.19
N GLN A 262 -10.30 -25.87 20.52
CA GLN A 262 -9.50 -26.94 21.11
C GLN A 262 -9.01 -27.92 20.02
N PRO A 263 -7.71 -28.21 19.96
CA PRO A 263 -7.19 -29.24 19.07
C PRO A 263 -7.49 -30.64 19.64
N GLU A 264 -8.16 -31.46 18.83
CA GLU A 264 -8.28 -32.90 19.05
C GLU A 264 -7.28 -33.62 18.15
N VAL A 265 -6.56 -34.56 18.73
CA VAL A 265 -5.45 -35.26 18.09
C VAL A 265 -5.74 -36.74 18.04
N ARG A 266 -5.40 -37.39 16.92
CA ARG A 266 -5.54 -38.84 16.79
C ARG A 266 -4.20 -39.52 17.07
N LEU A 267 -4.22 -40.53 17.92
CA LEU A 267 -3.07 -41.35 18.30
C LEU A 267 -3.49 -42.82 18.24
N ASN A 268 -2.78 -43.65 17.47
CA ASN A 268 -3.07 -45.09 17.35
C ASN A 268 -4.55 -45.38 17.01
N ASP A 269 -5.09 -44.64 16.05
CA ASP A 269 -6.48 -44.70 15.57
C ASP A 269 -7.58 -44.25 16.55
N GLU A 270 -7.22 -43.76 17.73
CA GLU A 270 -8.15 -43.20 18.71
C GLU A 270 -8.00 -41.68 18.83
N TRP A 271 -9.11 -40.96 19.04
CA TRP A 271 -9.13 -39.50 19.17
C TRP A 271 -9.07 -39.09 20.64
N PHE A 272 -8.27 -38.06 20.90
CA PHE A 272 -8.12 -37.48 22.23
C PHE A 272 -8.17 -35.96 22.15
N ARG A 273 -8.57 -35.33 23.25
CA ARG A 273 -8.34 -33.90 23.47
C ARG A 273 -6.88 -33.71 23.88
N LEU A 274 -6.15 -32.82 23.21
CA LEU A 274 -4.79 -32.51 23.60
C LEU A 274 -4.79 -31.63 24.86
N VAL A 275 -4.01 -32.04 25.88
CA VAL A 275 -3.84 -31.28 27.13
C VAL A 275 -2.49 -30.57 27.12
N SER A 276 -1.39 -31.27 26.85
CA SER A 276 -0.06 -30.65 26.77
C SER A 276 0.93 -31.47 25.94
N ILE A 277 2.00 -30.80 25.50
CA ILE A 277 3.18 -31.35 24.82
C ILE A 277 4.40 -30.89 25.59
N ASP A 278 5.19 -31.82 26.13
CA ASP A 278 6.40 -31.53 26.92
C ASP A 278 6.20 -30.47 28.02
N GLY A 279 5.02 -30.49 28.64
CA GLY A 279 4.65 -29.57 29.72
C GLY A 279 4.06 -28.23 29.25
N VAL A 280 4.08 -27.92 27.95
CA VAL A 280 3.40 -26.74 27.38
C VAL A 280 1.96 -27.11 27.08
N THR A 281 1.01 -26.36 27.64
CA THR A 281 -0.40 -26.69 27.48
C THR A 281 -0.89 -26.41 26.06
N ALA A 282 -1.88 -27.18 25.60
CA ALA A 282 -2.50 -26.96 24.30
C ALA A 282 -3.06 -25.53 24.18
N ASP A 283 -3.64 -25.01 25.27
CA ASP A 283 -4.21 -23.67 25.32
C ASP A 283 -3.14 -22.60 25.14
N GLU A 284 -1.98 -22.71 25.80
CA GLU A 284 -0.84 -21.80 25.61
C GLU A 284 -0.31 -21.82 24.18
N ILE A 285 -0.21 -23.00 23.56
CA ILE A 285 0.24 -23.13 22.17
C ILE A 285 -0.76 -22.49 21.21
N VAL A 286 -2.06 -22.70 21.43
CA VAL A 286 -3.13 -22.12 20.61
C VAL A 286 -3.17 -20.59 20.79
N GLU A 287 -3.09 -20.09 22.03
CA GLU A 287 -3.06 -18.66 22.32
C GLU A 287 -1.85 -17.98 21.66
N TYR A 288 -0.67 -18.60 21.75
CA TYR A 288 0.52 -18.12 21.05
C TYR A 288 0.31 -18.09 19.53
N CYS A 289 -0.29 -19.15 18.96
CA CYS A 289 -0.58 -19.22 17.53
C CYS A 289 -1.57 -18.13 17.09
N ASP A 290 -2.64 -17.91 17.86
CA ASP A 290 -3.67 -16.92 17.58
C ASP A 290 -3.10 -15.50 17.63
N TRP A 291 -2.25 -15.22 18.62
CA TRP A 291 -1.59 -13.92 18.76
C TRP A 291 -0.56 -13.65 17.64
N THR A 292 0.21 -14.66 17.27
CA THR A 292 1.36 -14.48 16.36
C THR A 292 0.94 -14.55 14.90
N TYR A 293 0.09 -15.50 14.54
CA TYR A 293 -0.20 -15.88 13.16
C TYR A 293 -1.65 -15.62 12.72
N PHE A 294 -2.52 -15.14 13.60
CA PHE A 294 -3.90 -14.74 13.31
C PHE A 294 -4.65 -15.80 12.48
N GLN A 295 -5.03 -15.49 11.24
CA GLN A 295 -5.81 -16.39 10.37
C GLN A 295 -5.09 -17.71 10.06
N LYS A 296 -3.77 -17.75 10.21
CA LYS A 296 -2.95 -18.94 9.97
C LYS A 296 -2.68 -19.73 11.25
N SER A 297 -3.25 -19.37 12.40
CA SER A 297 -2.96 -20.01 13.70
C SER A 297 -3.12 -21.53 13.67
N ARG A 298 -4.28 -22.02 13.24
CA ARG A 298 -4.57 -23.47 13.12
C ARG A 298 -3.62 -24.17 12.17
N LYS A 299 -3.30 -23.52 11.03
CA LYS A 299 -2.37 -24.06 10.04
C LYS A 299 -0.97 -24.19 10.62
N ARG A 300 -0.49 -23.18 11.35
CA ARG A 300 0.83 -23.21 12.00
C ARG A 300 0.89 -24.27 13.10
N PHE A 301 -0.18 -24.44 13.88
CA PHE A 301 -0.29 -25.53 14.83
C PHE A 301 -0.22 -26.92 14.15
N GLU A 302 -0.97 -27.12 13.07
CA GLU A 302 -1.05 -28.42 12.37
C GLU A 302 0.21 -28.77 11.58
N GLU A 303 0.81 -27.79 10.90
CA GLU A 303 1.87 -28.00 9.92
C GLU A 303 3.27 -27.69 10.44
N ASP A 304 3.39 -26.77 11.39
CA ASP A 304 4.66 -26.16 11.81
C ASP A 304 4.81 -26.22 13.35
N LEU A 305 4.29 -27.28 13.99
CA LEU A 305 4.29 -27.45 15.45
C LEU A 305 5.69 -27.29 16.08
N VAL A 306 6.73 -27.86 15.46
CA VAL A 306 8.11 -27.75 15.95
C VAL A 306 8.59 -26.30 15.95
N GLU A 307 8.31 -25.55 14.90
CA GLU A 307 8.64 -24.12 14.78
C GLU A 307 7.92 -23.30 15.85
N VAL A 308 6.60 -23.54 16.02
CA VAL A 308 5.79 -22.89 17.04
C VAL A 308 6.37 -23.10 18.43
N LEU A 309 6.61 -24.36 18.80
CA LEU A 309 7.16 -24.71 20.11
C LEU A 309 8.57 -24.15 20.32
N THR A 310 9.41 -24.16 19.28
CA THR A 310 10.77 -23.58 19.34
C THR A 310 10.72 -22.07 19.59
N HIS A 311 9.83 -21.34 18.91
CA HIS A 311 9.65 -19.91 19.16
C HIS A 311 9.06 -19.61 20.55
N MET A 312 8.33 -20.54 21.14
CA MET A 312 7.89 -20.46 22.54
C MET A 312 9.02 -20.79 23.54
N GLY A 313 10.21 -21.18 23.08
CA GLY A 313 11.35 -21.57 23.93
C GLY A 313 11.34 -23.03 24.37
N HIS A 314 10.52 -23.87 23.71
CA HIS A 314 10.30 -25.28 24.04
C HIS A 314 10.58 -26.17 22.81
N GLU A 315 11.81 -26.12 22.27
CA GLU A 315 12.17 -26.96 21.11
C GLU A 315 11.96 -28.45 21.44
N PRO A 316 11.08 -29.17 20.71
CA PRO A 316 10.77 -30.56 21.00
C PRO A 316 11.86 -31.51 20.46
N ASP A 317 12.14 -32.57 21.22
CA ASP A 317 13.04 -33.66 20.80
C ASP A 317 12.41 -34.57 19.73
N GLU A 318 13.11 -35.63 19.31
CA GLU A 318 12.58 -36.62 18.34
C GLU A 318 11.35 -37.38 18.86
N ALA A 319 11.16 -37.40 20.18
CA ALA A 319 9.99 -37.93 20.84
C ALA A 319 9.57 -36.99 21.97
N VAL A 320 8.26 -36.90 22.18
CA VAL A 320 7.66 -35.95 23.13
C VAL A 320 6.81 -36.67 24.16
N THR A 321 6.62 -36.03 25.31
CA THR A 321 5.61 -36.42 26.29
C THR A 321 4.30 -35.74 25.94
N LEU A 322 3.25 -36.53 25.71
CA LEU A 322 1.90 -36.01 25.50
C LEU A 322 1.06 -36.25 26.74
N VAL A 323 0.31 -35.22 27.16
CA VAL A 323 -0.83 -35.40 28.05
C VAL A 323 -2.10 -35.22 27.21
N VAL A 324 -2.98 -36.21 27.24
CA VAL A 324 -4.20 -36.25 26.43
C VAL A 324 -5.38 -36.72 27.27
N SER A 325 -6.59 -36.22 27.00
CA SER A 325 -7.82 -36.69 27.65
C SER A 325 -8.67 -37.48 26.65
N PRO A 326 -9.22 -38.65 27.03
CA PRO A 326 -10.25 -39.31 26.23
C PRO A 326 -11.41 -38.36 25.93
N LEU A 327 -12.11 -38.53 24.80
CA LEU A 327 -13.26 -37.66 24.49
C LEU A 327 -14.47 -37.93 25.40
N ASP A 328 -14.62 -39.17 25.85
CA ASP A 328 -15.72 -39.63 26.70
C ASP A 328 -15.37 -39.65 28.21
N GLY A 329 -14.19 -39.17 28.60
CA GLY A 329 -13.70 -39.23 29.98
C GLY A 329 -12.77 -38.08 30.35
N ASP A 330 -12.82 -37.68 31.63
CA ASP A 330 -12.10 -36.50 32.13
C ASP A 330 -10.70 -36.81 32.68
N GLU A 331 -10.30 -38.08 32.78
CA GLU A 331 -9.00 -38.45 33.36
C GLU A 331 -7.90 -38.38 32.29
N PRO A 332 -6.91 -37.47 32.43
CA PRO A 332 -5.85 -37.31 31.47
C PRO A 332 -4.87 -38.49 31.53
N VAL A 333 -4.50 -38.99 30.36
CA VAL A 333 -3.49 -40.03 30.14
C VAL A 333 -2.18 -39.38 29.73
N THR A 334 -1.10 -39.76 30.40
CA THR A 334 0.26 -39.34 30.01
C THR A 334 0.90 -40.41 29.14
N LEU A 335 1.25 -40.05 27.90
CA LEU A 335 1.94 -40.88 26.93
C LEU A 335 3.39 -40.42 26.83
N GLN A 336 4.30 -41.27 27.28
CA GLN A 336 5.74 -41.01 27.28
C GLN A 336 6.38 -41.47 25.96
N ASN A 337 7.42 -40.75 25.51
CA ASN A 337 8.22 -41.11 24.33
C ASN A 337 7.40 -41.29 23.04
N VAL A 338 6.45 -40.40 22.79
CA VAL A 338 5.65 -40.44 21.57
C VAL A 338 6.50 -39.94 20.39
N PRO A 339 6.76 -40.78 19.36
CA PRO A 339 7.67 -40.40 18.29
C PRO A 339 7.08 -39.34 17.38
N MET A 340 7.87 -38.32 17.09
CA MET A 340 7.59 -37.33 16.06
C MET A 340 8.04 -37.83 14.69
N SER A 341 7.18 -37.74 13.67
CA SER A 341 7.56 -38.16 12.32
C SER A 341 7.05 -37.21 11.24
N GLU A 342 7.81 -37.12 10.14
CA GLU A 342 7.44 -36.34 8.96
C GLU A 342 6.22 -36.94 8.25
N LYS A 343 6.12 -38.28 8.22
CA LYS A 343 4.99 -38.99 7.61
C LYS A 343 3.67 -38.61 8.28
N LYS A 344 3.66 -38.49 9.61
CA LYS A 344 2.50 -38.02 10.39
C LYS A 344 2.12 -36.59 10.01
N ARG A 345 3.08 -35.66 10.00
CA ARG A 345 2.88 -34.27 9.57
C ARG A 345 2.34 -34.17 8.15
N TRP A 346 2.87 -34.95 7.21
CA TRP A 346 2.41 -34.95 5.82
C TRP A 346 0.95 -35.40 5.68
N ARG A 347 0.50 -36.38 6.48
CA ARG A 347 -0.91 -36.80 6.52
C ARG A 347 -1.81 -35.68 7.01
N ILE A 348 -1.40 -34.97 8.08
CA ILE A 348 -2.14 -33.83 8.63
C ILE A 348 -2.27 -32.72 7.58
N LYS A 349 -1.15 -32.31 6.97
CA LYS A 349 -1.12 -31.29 5.92
C LYS A 349 -2.05 -31.62 4.75
N ASN A 350 -2.00 -32.84 4.24
CA ASN A 350 -2.86 -33.23 3.13
C ASN A 350 -4.34 -33.26 3.52
N ALA A 351 -4.66 -33.70 4.74
CA ALA A 351 -6.02 -33.66 5.25
C ALA A 351 -6.52 -32.21 5.38
N ALA A 352 -5.68 -31.29 5.85
CA ALA A 352 -6.00 -29.86 5.93
C ALA A 352 -6.31 -29.26 4.56
N ARG A 353 -5.44 -29.50 3.57
CA ARG A 353 -5.63 -29.03 2.19
C ARG A 353 -6.95 -29.54 1.58
N LEU A 354 -7.26 -30.82 1.77
CA LEU A 354 -8.52 -31.40 1.29
C LEU A 354 -9.77 -30.78 1.96
N ARG A 355 -9.66 -30.34 3.22
CA ARG A 355 -10.74 -29.59 3.89
C ARG A 355 -10.91 -28.21 3.28
N GLU A 356 -9.83 -27.48 3.06
CA GLU A 356 -9.85 -26.15 2.41
C GLU A 356 -10.48 -26.23 1.01
N GLU A 357 -10.03 -27.16 0.16
CA GLU A 357 -10.58 -27.38 -1.18
C GLU A 357 -12.08 -27.69 -1.16
N LYS A 358 -12.55 -28.45 -0.17
CA LYS A 358 -13.98 -28.76 -0.01
C LYS A 358 -14.79 -27.54 0.43
N THR A 359 -14.28 -26.76 1.38
CA THR A 359 -14.95 -25.53 1.84
C THR A 359 -15.01 -24.45 0.77
N GLU A 360 -14.09 -24.45 -0.20
CA GLU A 360 -14.14 -23.53 -1.36
C GLU A 360 -15.13 -23.95 -2.45
N ALA A 361 -15.51 -25.23 -2.50
CA ALA A 361 -16.43 -25.78 -3.48
C ALA A 361 -17.91 -25.69 -3.08
N ASP A 362 -18.18 -25.54 -1.78
CA ASP A 362 -19.51 -25.37 -1.17
C ASP A 362 -19.85 -23.87 -1.00
#